data_AF-A0AAW9KMH4-F1
#
_entry.id   AF-A0AAW9KMH4-F1
#
_cell.length_a   1.000
_cell.length_b   1.000
_cell.length_c   1.000
_cell.angle_alpha   90.00
_cell.angle_beta   90.00
_cell.angle_gamma   90.00
#
_symmetry.space_group_name_H-M   'P 1'
#
loop_
_entity.id
_entity.type
_entity.pdbx_description
1 polymer ?
#
loop_
_entity_poly.entity_id
_entity_poly.type
_entity_poly.pdbx_seq_one_letter_code
_entity_poly.pdbx_strand_id
1 'polypeptide(L)'
;SKYSTNDYFGGINYTIDLTKESGNRITDLKYKNGAPIKDTDKIKLGMNSYRMDQLLAKGGIFENEKDLIKKTDFDSKLIFGEDEGTIRNLTIKYIKEVKNGVVESKKQDNWRIVGIDRDSADYRKVAELVRSGELEIPTT
;
A
#
# COMPACT_ATOMS: atom_id res chain seq x y z
N SER A 1 0.02 -3.24 -17.33
CA SER A 1 -0.68 -4.09 -16.34
C SER A 1 -2.01 -3.44 -16.01
N LYS A 2 -3.14 -4.14 -16.08
CA LYS A 2 -4.47 -3.57 -15.74
C LYS A 2 -4.59 -3.12 -14.27
N TYR A 3 -3.69 -3.56 -13.40
CA TYR A 3 -3.69 -3.26 -11.98
C TYR A 3 -2.33 -2.72 -11.54
N SER A 4 -2.36 -1.64 -10.75
CA SER A 4 -1.18 -1.21 -10.00
C SER A 4 -0.84 -2.28 -8.97
N THR A 5 0.41 -2.73 -8.94
CA THR A 5 0.93 -3.68 -7.96
C THR A 5 1.49 -2.98 -6.70
N ASN A 6 1.24 -1.69 -6.55
CA ASN A 6 1.68 -0.91 -5.40
C ASN A 6 0.65 -1.03 -4.27
N ASP A 7 0.97 -1.83 -3.26
CA ASP A 7 0.16 -1.95 -2.06
C ASP A 7 0.44 -0.75 -1.13
N TYR A 8 -0.61 -0.04 -0.75
CA TYR A 8 -0.54 1.07 0.20
C TYR A 8 -1.05 0.62 1.57
N PHE A 9 -0.27 0.88 2.61
CA PHE A 9 -0.59 0.45 3.96
C PHE A 9 -1.07 1.60 4.83
N GLY A 10 -2.25 1.44 5.43
CA GLY A 10 -2.74 2.29 6.51
C GLY A 10 -2.22 1.82 7.88
N GLY A 11 -2.34 2.68 8.90
CA GLY A 11 -1.98 2.31 10.28
C GLY A 11 -0.49 2.30 10.61
N ILE A 12 0.36 2.59 9.63
CA ILE A 12 1.82 2.73 9.77
C ILE A 12 2.32 4.01 9.10
N ASN A 13 3.52 4.42 9.47
CA ASN A 13 4.27 5.50 8.85
C ASN A 13 5.54 4.94 8.18
N TYR A 14 5.88 5.38 6.96
CA TYR A 14 7.08 4.91 6.24
C TYR A 14 7.58 5.91 5.21
N THR A 15 8.85 5.83 4.83
CA THR A 15 9.46 6.61 3.75
C THR A 15 9.88 5.68 2.62
N ILE A 16 9.63 6.10 1.38
CA ILE A 16 10.18 5.45 0.18
C ILE A 16 11.39 6.29 -0.27
N ASP A 17 12.59 5.79 -0.01
CA ASP A 17 13.85 6.44 -0.33
C ASP A 17 14.42 5.93 -1.65
N LEU A 18 14.35 6.76 -2.70
CA LEU A 18 14.82 6.41 -4.04
C LEU A 18 16.33 6.45 -4.19
N THR A 19 17.06 6.97 -3.19
CA THR A 19 18.54 6.89 -3.17
C THR A 19 19.04 5.49 -2.79
N LYS A 20 18.16 4.63 -2.25
CA LYS A 20 18.47 3.26 -1.87
C LYS A 20 18.26 2.29 -3.03
N GLU A 21 19.05 1.22 -3.03
CA GLU A 21 18.91 0.12 -3.97
C GLU A 21 17.55 -0.58 -3.83
N SER A 22 17.13 -1.27 -4.90
CA SER A 22 15.92 -2.10 -4.88
C SER A 22 15.96 -3.09 -3.71
N GLY A 23 14.82 -3.30 -3.05
CA GLY A 23 14.73 -4.10 -1.82
C GLY A 23 15.00 -3.30 -0.53
N ASN A 24 15.69 -2.16 -0.61
CA ASN A 24 16.07 -1.35 0.57
C ASN A 24 15.42 0.05 0.60
N ARG A 25 14.41 0.28 -0.25
CA ARG A 25 13.78 1.61 -0.42
C ARG A 25 12.81 1.98 0.70
N ILE A 26 12.32 1.02 1.47
CA ILE A 26 11.42 1.34 2.60
C ILE A 26 12.27 1.65 3.83
N THR A 27 12.21 2.90 4.28
CA THR A 27 12.91 3.40 5.46
C THR A 27 11.93 4.02 6.46
N ASP A 28 12.36 4.26 7.69
CA ASP A 28 11.54 4.90 8.74
C ASP A 28 10.20 4.18 9.04
N LEU A 29 10.15 2.85 8.89
CA LEU A 29 8.96 2.03 9.12
C LEU A 29 8.56 2.03 10.60
N LYS A 30 7.43 2.66 10.92
CA LYS A 30 6.96 2.91 12.29
C LYS A 30 5.46 2.68 12.42
N TYR A 31 5.02 2.28 13.61
CA TYR A 31 3.62 2.37 13.99
C TYR A 31 3.16 3.83 14.05
N LYS A 32 1.84 4.06 14.06
CA LYS A 32 1.26 5.42 14.18
C LYS A 32 1.68 6.17 15.45
N ASN A 33 2.01 5.46 16.51
CA ASN A 33 2.53 6.05 17.76
C ASN A 33 4.03 6.41 17.69
N GLY A 34 4.69 6.18 16.55
CA GLY A 34 6.10 6.50 16.33
C GLY A 34 7.09 5.40 16.71
N ALA A 35 6.64 4.31 17.34
CA ALA A 35 7.51 3.18 17.66
C ALA A 35 7.98 2.48 16.38
N PRO A 36 9.25 2.06 16.29
CA PRO A 36 9.75 1.30 15.13
C PRO A 36 9.06 -0.06 15.03
N ILE A 37 8.76 -0.49 13.81
CA ILE A 37 8.34 -1.86 13.53
C ILE A 37 9.61 -2.71 13.38
N LYS A 38 9.64 -3.86 14.05
CA LYS A 38 10.79 -4.78 14.04
C LYS A 38 10.41 -6.09 13.34
N ASP A 39 11.41 -6.78 12.81
CA ASP A 39 11.23 -8.09 12.15
C ASP A 39 10.59 -9.15 13.07
N THR A 40 10.75 -8.99 14.39
CA THR A 40 10.16 -9.88 15.41
C THR A 40 8.71 -9.56 15.74
N ASP A 41 8.17 -8.43 15.25
CA ASP A 41 6.83 -7.99 15.59
C ASP A 41 5.78 -8.88 14.91
N LYS A 42 4.75 -9.25 15.66
CA LYS A 42 3.58 -9.95 15.10
C LYS A 42 2.52 -8.93 14.71
N ILE A 43 2.36 -8.72 13.41
CA ILE A 43 1.44 -7.73 12.84
C ILE A 43 0.14 -8.42 12.39
N LYS A 44 -1.01 -7.88 12.82
CA LYS A 44 -2.30 -8.24 12.23
C LYS A 44 -2.55 -7.36 11.01
N LEU A 45 -2.54 -7.98 9.83
CA LEU A 45 -2.78 -7.30 8.55
C LEU A 45 -4.20 -7.60 8.05
N GLY A 46 -4.97 -6.54 7.76
CA GLY A 46 -6.23 -6.65 7.03
C GLY A 46 -6.00 -6.32 5.56
N MET A 47 -6.34 -7.25 4.66
CA MET A 47 -6.17 -7.05 3.23
C MET A 47 -7.21 -7.81 2.40
N ASN A 48 -7.32 -7.43 1.13
CA ASN A 48 -8.14 -8.16 0.18
C ASN A 48 -7.60 -9.59 -0.03
N SER A 49 -8.47 -10.59 0.04
CA SER A 49 -8.09 -12.00 -0.08
C SER A 49 -7.47 -12.34 -1.43
N TYR A 50 -8.02 -11.84 -2.53
CA TYR A 50 -7.47 -12.06 -3.87
C TYR A 50 -6.04 -11.50 -4.00
N ARG A 51 -5.75 -10.32 -3.44
CA ARG A 51 -4.38 -9.80 -3.42
C ARG A 51 -3.45 -10.67 -2.56
N MET A 52 -3.90 -11.14 -1.40
CA MET A 52 -3.10 -12.03 -0.55
C MET A 52 -2.77 -13.34 -1.26
N ASP A 53 -3.75 -13.94 -1.93
CA ASP A 53 -3.57 -15.19 -2.69
C ASP A 53 -2.52 -15.00 -3.80
N GLN A 54 -2.46 -13.83 -4.46
CA GLN A 54 -1.40 -13.52 -5.41
C GLN A 54 -0.01 -13.39 -4.78
N LEU A 55 0.10 -12.77 -3.60
CA LEU A 55 1.38 -12.65 -2.90
C LEU A 55 1.92 -14.00 -2.43
N LEU A 56 1.02 -14.96 -2.15
CA LEU A 56 1.33 -16.34 -1.75
C LEU A 56 1.50 -17.31 -2.94
N ALA A 57 1.04 -16.94 -4.14
CA ALA A 57 1.12 -17.78 -5.32
C ALA A 57 2.57 -17.93 -5.81
N LYS A 58 2.79 -18.85 -6.75
CA LYS A 58 4.08 -19.03 -7.43
C LYS A 58 4.52 -17.71 -8.08
N GLY A 59 5.75 -17.27 -7.83
CA GLY A 59 6.30 -15.98 -8.25
C GLY A 59 5.87 -14.78 -7.38
N GLY A 60 5.06 -15.01 -6.34
CA GLY A 60 4.67 -13.99 -5.37
C GLY A 60 5.76 -13.75 -4.32
N ILE A 61 5.74 -12.60 -3.66
CA ILE A 61 6.78 -12.19 -2.70
C ILE A 61 6.87 -13.13 -1.48
N PHE A 62 5.77 -13.80 -1.13
CA PHE A 62 5.71 -14.72 0.01
C PHE A 62 5.70 -16.19 -0.41
N GLU A 63 6.05 -16.51 -1.66
CA GLU A 63 6.09 -17.90 -2.15
C GLU A 63 6.88 -18.82 -1.21
N ASN A 64 8.03 -18.34 -0.71
CA ASN A 64 8.94 -19.09 0.15
C ASN A 64 8.79 -18.76 1.65
N GLU A 65 7.81 -17.93 2.02
CA GLU A 65 7.65 -17.40 3.39
C GLU A 65 6.25 -17.64 3.96
N LYS A 66 5.50 -18.59 3.40
CA LYS A 66 4.11 -18.86 3.76
C LYS A 66 3.92 -19.19 5.25
N ASP A 67 4.92 -19.83 5.86
CA ASP A 67 4.88 -20.22 7.27
C ASP A 67 4.90 -19.01 8.23
N LEU A 68 5.33 -17.83 7.76
CA LEU A 68 5.26 -16.58 8.52
C LEU A 68 3.83 -16.01 8.57
N ILE A 69 2.95 -16.47 7.68
CA ILE A 69 1.61 -15.92 7.48
C ILE A 69 0.58 -16.85 8.09
N LYS A 70 0.09 -16.47 9.27
CA LYS A 70 -1.09 -17.11 9.86
C LYS A 70 -2.35 -16.44 9.33
N LYS A 71 -3.05 -17.10 8.41
CA LYS A 71 -4.40 -16.67 7.99
C LYS A 71 -5.32 -16.72 9.22
N THR A 72 -5.93 -15.60 9.56
CA THR A 72 -6.93 -15.55 10.63
C THR A 72 -8.23 -16.17 10.14
N ASP A 73 -9.05 -16.69 11.05
CA ASP A 73 -10.39 -17.22 10.73
C ASP A 73 -11.38 -16.12 10.28
N PHE A 74 -10.92 -14.87 10.23
CA PHE A 74 -11.71 -13.76 9.71
C PHE A 74 -11.63 -13.69 8.19
N ASP A 75 -12.72 -14.13 7.55
CA ASP A 75 -13.03 -13.85 6.15
C ASP A 75 -14.41 -13.19 6.10
N SER A 76 -14.48 -11.96 5.59
CA SER A 76 -15.71 -11.19 5.61
C SER A 76 -16.83 -11.82 4.78
N LYS A 77 -16.51 -12.52 3.69
CA LYS A 77 -17.52 -13.19 2.88
C LYS A 77 -18.04 -14.45 3.54
N LEU A 78 -17.19 -15.18 4.26
CA LEU A 78 -17.64 -16.32 5.07
C LEU A 78 -18.54 -15.86 6.23
N ILE A 79 -18.24 -14.71 6.84
CA ILE A 79 -18.95 -14.22 8.03
C ILE A 79 -20.25 -13.49 7.67
N PHE A 80 -20.22 -12.64 6.64
CA PHE A 80 -21.35 -11.77 6.29
C PHE A 80 -22.06 -12.18 5.00
N GLY A 81 -21.54 -13.18 4.27
CA GLY A 81 -22.09 -13.63 2.99
C GLY A 81 -21.42 -12.97 1.78
N GLU A 82 -21.69 -13.51 0.59
CA GLU A 82 -21.01 -13.12 -0.66
C GLU A 82 -21.23 -11.66 -1.08
N ASP A 83 -22.35 -11.05 -0.69
CA ASP A 83 -22.68 -9.66 -1.01
C ASP A 83 -22.30 -8.70 0.14
N GLU A 84 -22.89 -8.87 1.32
CA GLU A 84 -22.62 -8.01 2.49
C GLU A 84 -21.17 -8.07 2.98
N GLY A 85 -20.49 -9.21 2.76
CA GLY A 85 -19.07 -9.40 3.07
C GLY A 85 -18.10 -8.74 2.10
N THR A 86 -18.58 -8.09 1.05
CA THR A 86 -17.70 -7.36 0.12
C THR A 86 -17.12 -6.11 0.76
N ILE A 87 -15.90 -5.73 0.37
CA ILE A 87 -15.27 -4.47 0.82
C ILE A 87 -16.20 -3.26 0.56
N ARG A 88 -16.97 -3.27 -0.53
CA ARG A 88 -17.93 -2.22 -0.86
C ARG A 88 -19.03 -2.11 0.20
N ASN A 89 -19.74 -3.20 0.49
CA ASN A 89 -20.85 -3.17 1.43
C ASN A 89 -20.37 -2.96 2.87
N LEU A 90 -19.22 -3.53 3.24
CA LEU A 90 -18.56 -3.21 4.52
C LEU A 90 -18.19 -1.72 4.64
N THR A 91 -17.72 -1.09 3.55
CA THR A 91 -17.42 0.35 3.54
C THR A 91 -18.70 1.17 3.70
N ILE A 92 -19.77 0.82 2.99
CA ILE A 92 -21.09 1.47 3.13
C ILE A 92 -21.59 1.35 4.57
N LYS A 93 -21.52 0.15 5.14
CA LYS A 93 -21.91 -0.13 6.52
C LYS A 93 -21.11 0.71 7.51
N TYR A 94 -19.78 0.74 7.37
CA TYR A 94 -18.90 1.53 8.22
C TYR A 94 -19.22 3.04 8.16
N ILE A 95 -19.47 3.57 6.96
CA ILE A 95 -19.84 4.99 6.80
C ILE A 95 -21.16 5.27 7.51
N LYS A 96 -22.19 4.42 7.32
CA LYS A 96 -23.51 4.62 7.93
C LYS A 96 -23.49 4.46 9.44
N GLU A 97 -22.89 3.39 9.94
CA GLU A 97 -23.01 2.97 11.35
C GLU A 97 -21.92 3.55 12.25
N VAL A 98 -20.71 3.79 11.73
CA VAL A 98 -19.56 4.26 12.53
C VAL A 98 -19.25 5.73 12.26
N LYS A 99 -19.41 6.18 11.02
CA LYS A 99 -19.19 7.59 10.64
C LYS A 99 -20.47 8.42 10.61
N ASN A 100 -21.61 7.84 11.02
CA ASN A 100 -22.92 8.51 11.05
C ASN A 100 -23.29 9.15 9.70
N GLY A 101 -22.94 8.50 8.59
CA GLY A 101 -23.22 8.96 7.23
C GLY A 101 -22.29 10.06 6.69
N VAL A 102 -21.29 10.51 7.46
CA VAL A 102 -20.40 11.61 7.07
C VAL A 102 -19.05 11.07 6.59
N VAL A 103 -18.64 11.50 5.39
CA VAL A 103 -17.31 11.18 4.84
C VAL A 103 -16.45 12.44 4.87
N GLU A 104 -15.42 12.44 5.71
CA GLU A 104 -14.40 13.50 5.74
C GLU A 104 -13.12 13.02 5.05
N SER A 105 -12.62 13.80 4.11
CA SER A 105 -11.30 13.55 3.51
C SER A 105 -10.22 14.18 4.38
N LYS A 106 -9.40 13.33 5.02
CA LYS A 106 -8.20 13.76 5.75
C LYS A 106 -6.98 13.07 5.16
N LYS A 107 -6.05 13.89 4.67
CA LYS A 107 -4.74 13.41 4.24
C LYS A 107 -4.06 12.73 5.42
N GLN A 108 -3.61 11.49 5.22
CA GLN A 108 -3.05 10.67 6.29
C GLN A 108 -1.58 10.97 6.57
N ASP A 109 -0.89 11.59 5.60
CA ASP A 109 0.54 11.94 5.63
C ASP A 109 1.42 10.83 6.22
N ASN A 110 1.05 9.59 5.93
CA ASN A 110 1.63 8.40 6.54
C ASN A 110 2.73 7.80 5.68
N TRP A 111 2.93 8.32 4.47
CA TRP A 111 4.06 7.96 3.65
C TRP A 111 4.52 9.14 2.81
N ARG A 112 5.79 9.10 2.42
CA ARG A 112 6.43 10.10 1.55
C ARG A 112 7.49 9.45 0.68
N ILE A 113 7.83 10.09 -0.43
CA ILE A 113 8.96 9.72 -1.28
C ILE A 113 10.07 10.74 -1.06
N VAL A 114 11.31 10.27 -0.93
CA VAL A 114 12.53 11.10 -0.84
C VAL A 114 13.57 10.62 -1.85
N GLY A 115 14.65 11.38 -2.02
CA GLY A 115 15.72 11.04 -2.96
C GLY A 115 15.52 11.57 -4.38
N ILE A 116 14.60 12.52 -4.57
CA ILE A 116 14.43 13.25 -5.84
C ILE A 116 14.81 14.70 -5.60
N ASP A 117 15.91 15.14 -6.22
CA ASP A 117 16.23 16.56 -6.31
C ASP A 117 15.44 17.20 -7.47
N ARG A 118 14.34 17.86 -7.12
CA ARG A 118 13.46 18.53 -8.08
C ARG A 118 14.03 19.86 -8.60
N ASP A 119 15.10 20.35 -7.97
CA ASP A 119 15.82 21.58 -8.35
C ASP A 119 17.10 21.27 -9.13
N SER A 120 17.40 19.99 -9.40
CA SER A 120 18.49 19.61 -10.28
C SER A 120 18.23 20.04 -11.73
N ALA A 121 19.32 20.32 -12.46
CA ALA A 121 19.23 20.61 -13.89
C ALA A 121 18.62 19.43 -14.67
N ASP A 122 18.99 18.21 -14.30
CA ASP A 122 18.49 16.98 -14.93
C ASP A 122 16.99 16.80 -14.72
N TYR A 123 16.48 17.00 -13.50
CA TYR A 123 15.04 16.90 -13.24
C TYR A 123 14.26 17.93 -14.06
N ARG A 124 14.75 19.18 -14.10
CA ARG A 124 14.12 20.23 -14.93
C ARG A 124 14.13 19.86 -16.41
N LYS A 125 15.23 19.32 -16.92
CA LYS A 125 15.36 18.95 -18.33
C LYS A 125 14.44 17.79 -18.68
N VAL A 126 14.39 16.74 -17.86
CA VAL A 126 13.47 15.61 -18.05
C VAL A 126 12.02 16.10 -18.00
N ALA A 127 11.66 16.96 -17.03
CA ALA A 127 10.32 17.51 -16.92
C ALA A 127 9.94 18.42 -18.11
N GLU A 128 10.91 19.11 -18.72
CA GLU A 128 10.71 19.87 -19.96
C GLU A 128 10.42 18.92 -21.13
N LEU A 129 11.26 17.90 -21.34
CA LEU A 129 11.11 16.93 -22.43
C LEU A 129 9.78 16.16 -22.35
N VAL A 130 9.32 15.84 -21.14
CA VAL A 130 7.99 15.24 -20.94
C VAL A 130 6.87 16.20 -21.32
N ARG A 131 6.99 17.49 -20.96
CA ARG A 131 5.97 18.49 -21.29
C ARG A 131 5.95 18.86 -22.78
N SER A 132 7.10 18.83 -23.45
CA SER A 132 7.19 19.06 -24.90
C SER A 132 6.75 17.86 -25.72
N GLY A 133 6.65 16.67 -25.11
CA GLY A 133 6.32 15.42 -25.78
C GLY A 133 7.51 14.74 -26.45
N GLU A 134 8.73 15.28 -26.30
CA GLU A 134 9.97 14.66 -26.80
C GLU A 134 10.37 13.41 -26.00
N LEU A 135 9.95 13.34 -24.73
CA LEU A 135 10.15 12.17 -23.87
C LEU A 135 8.79 11.66 -23.39
N GLU A 136 8.43 10.45 -23.79
CA GLU A 136 7.25 9.77 -23.27
C GLU A 136 7.57 9.03 -21.96
N ILE A 137 6.70 9.18 -20.95
CA ILE A 137 6.80 8.35 -19.75
C ILE A 137 6.31 6.95 -20.12
N PRO A 138 7.11 5.89 -19.88
CA PRO A 138 6.69 4.53 -20.18
C PRO A 138 5.38 4.18 -19.47
N THR A 139 4.36 3.87 -20.25
CA THR A 139 3.09 3.32 -19.75
C THR A 139 3.18 1.79 -19.82
N THR A 140 2.85 1.10 -18.72
CA THR A 140 2.87 -0.38 -18.67
C THR A 140 1.50 -1.00 -18.69
#